data_AF-A0A956EK65-F1
#
_entry.id   AF-A0A956EK65-F1
#
_cell.length_a   1.000
_cell.length_b   1.000
_cell.length_c   1.000
_cell.angle_alpha   90.00
_cell.angle_beta   90.00
_cell.angle_gamma   90.00
#
_symmetry.space_group_name_H-M   'P 1'
#
loop_
_entity.id
_entity.type
_entity.pdbx_description
1 polymer ?
#
loop_
_entity_poly.entity_id
_entity_poly.type
_entity_poly.pdbx_seq_one_letter_code
_entity_poly.pdbx_strand_id
1 'polypeptide(L)'
;MVRRALLGVVLGALIYLAAILYSDLDRMGEVLASFRWSAVAAALGLSSVNYLLRFWKWELCLGWLGIREPGPGNAPGLTLGRSLLIYLAGLSMSVTPGKIGEVLRSLLLRQSDGVAFTRTAPVVVADRLTDLVALVVLSLVGIAEFQEYLPVVLVTLALVVAGVVVLGTPRLAHGLLHLLARLPGVGRL
;
A
#
# COMPACT_ATOMS: atom_id res chain seq x y z
N MET A 1 -33.09 24.80 -3.04
CA MET A 1 -32.99 24.17 -4.38
C MET A 1 -31.93 23.05 -4.43
N VAL A 2 -30.70 23.29 -3.94
CA VAL A 2 -29.60 22.31 -3.97
C VAL A 2 -29.92 20.94 -3.33
N ARG A 3 -30.61 20.89 -2.18
CA ARG A 3 -31.00 19.62 -1.52
C ARG A 3 -31.95 18.74 -2.35
N ARG A 4 -32.85 19.35 -3.13
CA ARG A 4 -33.79 18.61 -4.00
C ARG A 4 -33.10 18.12 -5.27
N ALA A 5 -32.16 18.89 -5.81
CA ALA A 5 -31.30 18.47 -6.91
C ALA A 5 -30.38 17.31 -6.52
N LEU A 6 -29.73 17.38 -5.34
CA LEU A 6 -28.93 16.27 -4.78
C LEU A 6 -29.76 15.00 -4.58
N LEU A 7 -30.98 15.12 -4.04
CA LEU A 7 -31.89 13.98 -3.91
C LEU A 7 -32.25 13.38 -5.28
N GLY A 8 -32.52 14.21 -6.30
CA GLY A 8 -32.78 13.74 -7.65
C GLY A 8 -31.59 13.02 -8.29
N VAL A 9 -30.37 13.52 -8.09
CA VAL A 9 -29.14 12.89 -8.59
C VAL A 9 -28.88 11.56 -7.89
N VAL A 10 -29.01 11.51 -6.56
CA VAL A 10 -28.82 10.27 -5.79
C VAL A 10 -29.89 9.23 -6.17
N LEU A 11 -31.15 9.66 -6.33
CA LEU A 11 -32.24 8.77 -6.74
C LEU A 11 -32.04 8.27 -8.17
N GLY A 12 -31.65 9.15 -9.09
CA GLY A 12 -31.31 8.77 -10.47
C GLY A 12 -30.14 7.81 -10.55
N ALA A 13 -29.08 8.04 -9.76
CA ALA A 13 -27.95 7.13 -9.66
C ALA A 13 -28.35 5.76 -9.09
N LEU A 14 -29.21 5.73 -8.06
CA LEU A 14 -29.74 4.49 -7.49
C LEU A 14 -30.60 3.72 -8.49
N ILE A 15 -31.49 4.40 -9.23
CA ILE A 15 -32.33 3.78 -10.26
C ILE A 15 -31.47 3.23 -11.40
N TYR A 16 -30.47 3.99 -11.83
CA TYR A 16 -29.53 3.55 -12.88
C TYR A 16 -28.71 2.34 -12.42
N LEU A 17 -28.19 2.36 -11.20
CA LEU A 17 -27.46 1.24 -10.61
C LEU A 17 -28.36 -0.01 -10.49
N ALA A 18 -29.61 0.16 -10.05
CA ALA A 18 -30.58 -0.92 -9.95
C ALA A 18 -30.97 -1.47 -11.33
N ALA A 19 -31.10 -0.60 -12.35
CA ALA A 19 -31.38 -1.00 -13.72
C ALA A 19 -30.20 -1.78 -14.33
N ILE A 20 -28.95 -1.35 -14.10
CA ILE A 20 -27.76 -2.11 -14.54
C ILE A 20 -27.70 -3.47 -13.87
N LEU A 21 -27.82 -3.50 -12.54
CA LEU A 21 -27.81 -4.74 -11.79
C LEU A 21 -28.89 -5.68 -12.34
N TYR A 22 -30.15 -5.24 -12.42
CA TYR A 22 -31.25 -6.07 -12.91
C TYR A 22 -31.05 -6.55 -14.36
N SER A 23 -30.54 -5.69 -15.25
CA SER A 23 -30.37 -6.03 -16.68
C SER A 23 -29.21 -6.99 -16.93
N ASP A 24 -28.18 -6.96 -16.09
CA ASP A 24 -27.00 -7.82 -16.21
C ASP A 24 -27.04 -9.02 -15.24
N LEU A 25 -28.07 -9.17 -14.39
CA LEU A 25 -28.15 -10.27 -13.41
C LEU A 25 -28.05 -11.65 -14.08
N ASP A 26 -28.76 -11.87 -15.18
CA ASP A 26 -28.73 -13.15 -15.91
C ASP A 26 -27.33 -13.42 -16.49
N ARG A 27 -26.72 -12.38 -17.08
CA ARG A 27 -25.38 -12.45 -17.69
C ARG A 27 -24.27 -12.60 -16.64
N MET A 28 -24.40 -11.94 -15.49
CA MET A 28 -23.53 -12.10 -14.32
C MET A 28 -23.66 -13.50 -13.73
N GLY A 29 -24.88 -14.05 -13.67
CA GLY A 29 -25.14 -15.42 -13.23
C GLY A 29 -24.46 -16.47 -14.12
N GLU A 30 -24.55 -16.33 -15.44
CA GLU A 30 -23.87 -17.20 -16.40
C GLU A 30 -22.33 -17.11 -16.30
N VAL A 31 -21.80 -15.90 -16.14
CA VAL A 31 -20.35 -15.70 -15.94
C VAL A 31 -19.88 -16.27 -14.60
N LEU A 32 -20.65 -16.12 -13.52
CA LEU A 32 -20.33 -16.69 -12.20
C LEU A 32 -20.43 -18.22 -12.19
N ALA A 33 -21.39 -18.79 -12.91
CA ALA A 33 -21.57 -20.23 -13.02
C ALA A 33 -20.46 -20.90 -13.87
N SER A 34 -19.99 -20.21 -14.91
CA SER A 34 -18.84 -20.64 -15.72
C SER A 34 -17.49 -20.23 -15.12
N PHE A 35 -17.47 -19.44 -14.05
CA PHE A 35 -16.24 -18.97 -13.43
C PHE A 35 -15.48 -20.11 -12.79
N ARG A 36 -14.19 -20.22 -13.10
CA ARG A 36 -13.32 -21.22 -12.49
C ARG A 36 -13.01 -20.78 -11.06
N TRP A 37 -13.81 -21.24 -10.10
CA TRP A 37 -13.60 -20.98 -8.67
C TRP A 37 -12.21 -21.43 -8.16
N SER A 38 -11.57 -22.37 -8.85
CA SER A 38 -10.16 -22.73 -8.61
C SER A 38 -9.19 -21.57 -8.87
N ALA A 39 -9.48 -20.68 -9.83
CA ALA A 39 -8.69 -19.47 -10.05
C ALA A 39 -8.86 -18.46 -8.91
N VAL A 40 -10.07 -18.35 -8.32
CA VAL A 40 -10.29 -17.53 -7.11
C VAL A 40 -9.50 -18.09 -5.94
N ALA A 41 -9.61 -19.40 -5.69
CA ALA A 41 -8.88 -20.06 -4.62
C ALA A 41 -7.35 -19.92 -4.82
N ALA A 42 -6.86 -20.07 -6.05
CA ALA A 42 -5.46 -19.83 -6.39
C ALA A 42 -5.07 -18.37 -6.13
N ALA A 43 -5.86 -17.40 -6.59
CA ALA A 43 -5.60 -15.98 -6.36
C ALA A 43 -5.55 -15.62 -4.86
N LEU A 44 -6.48 -16.16 -4.06
CA LEU A 44 -6.48 -16.00 -2.61
C LEU A 44 -5.27 -16.66 -1.95
N GLY A 45 -4.88 -17.85 -2.42
CA GLY A 45 -3.68 -18.55 -1.97
C GLY A 45 -2.42 -17.74 -2.26
N LEU A 46 -2.24 -17.30 -3.51
CA LEU A 46 -1.11 -16.46 -3.91
C LEU A 46 -1.08 -15.12 -3.14
N SER A 47 -2.23 -14.49 -2.94
CA SER A 47 -2.35 -13.26 -2.15
C SER A 47 -1.92 -13.48 -0.69
N SER A 48 -2.33 -14.59 -0.09
CA SER A 48 -1.93 -14.98 1.27
C SER A 48 -0.43 -15.24 1.37
N VAL A 49 0.15 -15.94 0.39
CA VAL A 49 1.61 -16.15 0.30
C VAL A 49 2.34 -14.81 0.19
N ASN A 50 1.85 -13.88 -0.63
CA ASN A 50 2.44 -12.53 -0.71
C ASN A 50 2.41 -11.81 0.66
N TYR A 51 1.33 -11.90 1.43
CA TYR A 51 1.29 -11.29 2.76
C TYR A 51 2.25 -11.98 3.75
N LEU A 52 2.39 -13.30 3.67
CA LEU A 52 3.35 -14.06 4.48
C LEU A 52 4.81 -13.68 4.15
N LEU A 53 5.16 -13.56 2.88
CA LEU A 53 6.50 -13.12 2.45
C LEU A 53 6.81 -11.71 2.95
N ARG A 54 5.83 -10.81 2.92
CA ARG A 54 5.99 -9.45 3.46
C ARG A 54 6.15 -9.45 4.98
N PHE A 55 5.43 -10.32 5.70
CA PHE A 55 5.64 -10.53 7.13
C PHE A 55 7.03 -11.09 7.43
N TRP A 56 7.51 -12.04 6.64
CA TRP A 56 8.85 -12.61 6.80
C TRP A 56 9.93 -11.54 6.61
N LYS A 57 9.80 -10.69 5.59
CA LYS A 57 10.71 -9.56 5.36
C LYS A 57 10.76 -8.64 6.58
N TRP A 58 9.60 -8.34 7.17
CA TRP A 58 9.51 -7.57 8.40
C TRP A 58 10.25 -8.23 9.57
N GLU A 59 10.07 -9.53 9.78
CA GLU A 59 10.80 -10.28 10.82
C GLU A 59 12.32 -10.28 10.59
N LEU A 60 12.78 -10.38 9.35
CA LEU A 60 14.21 -10.27 9.01
C LEU A 60 14.75 -8.88 9.38
N CYS A 61 14.02 -7.81 9.06
CA CYS A 61 14.41 -6.46 9.44
C CYS A 61 14.47 -6.28 10.97
N LEU A 62 13.52 -6.84 11.72
CA LEU A 62 13.55 -6.82 13.19
C LEU A 62 14.74 -7.61 13.75
N GLY A 63 15.09 -8.72 13.10
CA GLY A 63 16.28 -9.52 13.43
C GLY A 63 17.58 -8.76 13.20
N TRP A 64 17.73 -8.12 12.04
CA TRP A 64 18.91 -7.29 11.72
C TRP A 64 19.08 -6.08 12.64
N LEU A 65 17.98 -5.55 13.17
CA LEU A 65 18.00 -4.46 14.14
C LEU A 65 18.24 -4.90 15.59
N GLY A 66 18.33 -6.21 15.84
CA GLY A 66 18.51 -6.76 17.19
C GLY A 66 17.37 -6.38 18.14
N ILE A 67 16.13 -6.22 17.63
CA ILE A 67 15.00 -5.73 18.46
C ILE A 67 14.66 -6.72 19.59
N ARG A 68 14.97 -8.01 19.40
CA ARG A 68 14.73 -9.06 20.40
C ARG A 68 15.88 -9.26 21.39
N GLU A 69 16.97 -8.52 21.24
CA GLU A 69 18.12 -8.62 22.14
C GLU A 69 17.86 -7.79 23.42
N PRO A 70 18.37 -8.23 24.59
CA PRO A 70 18.26 -7.45 25.82
C PRO A 70 18.95 -6.08 25.67
N GLY A 71 18.18 -5.00 25.84
CA GLY A 71 18.73 -3.65 25.76
C GLY A 71 17.66 -2.56 25.95
N PRO A 72 18.06 -1.33 26.30
CA PRO A 72 17.13 -0.21 26.40
C PRO A 72 16.47 0.09 25.05
N GLY A 73 15.15 0.13 25.02
CA GLY A 73 14.37 0.36 23.78
C GLY A 73 14.26 -0.86 22.85
N ASN A 74 14.47 -2.06 23.38
CA ASN A 74 14.24 -3.35 22.71
C ASN A 74 13.09 -4.13 23.35
N ALA A 75 12.62 -5.15 22.61
CA ALA A 75 11.53 -6.04 22.98
C ALA A 75 11.99 -7.51 23.07
N PRO A 76 12.78 -7.90 24.10
CA PRO A 76 13.24 -9.28 24.26
C PRO A 76 12.10 -10.28 24.50
N GLY A 77 10.95 -9.83 24.97
CA GLY A 77 9.73 -10.63 25.14
C GLY A 77 8.86 -10.76 23.88
N LEU A 78 9.28 -10.21 22.73
CA LEU A 78 8.48 -10.23 21.51
C LEU A 78 8.44 -11.64 20.92
N THR A 79 7.28 -12.31 21.05
CA THR A 79 7.01 -13.59 20.40
C THR A 79 6.65 -13.41 18.93
N LEU A 80 6.88 -14.46 18.13
CA LEU A 80 6.59 -14.43 16.69
C LEU A 80 5.09 -14.21 16.41
N GLY A 81 4.21 -14.82 17.23
CA GLY A 81 2.77 -14.62 17.14
C GLY A 81 2.33 -13.19 17.44
N ARG A 82 2.97 -12.52 18.41
CA ARG A 82 2.68 -11.11 18.71
C ARG A 82 3.17 -10.18 17.59
N SER A 83 4.35 -10.47 17.03
CA SER A 83 4.83 -9.73 15.85
C SER A 83 3.89 -9.89 14.65
N LEU A 84 3.36 -11.11 14.43
CA LEU A 84 2.36 -11.35 13.39
C LEU A 84 1.07 -10.55 13.62
N LEU A 85 0.58 -10.50 14.86
CA LEU A 85 -0.59 -9.67 15.22
C LEU A 85 -0.33 -8.17 14.97
N ILE A 86 0.86 -7.68 15.33
CA ILE A 86 1.26 -6.29 15.04
C ILE A 86 1.30 -6.04 13.52
N TYR A 87 1.82 -6.99 12.75
CA TYR A 87 1.89 -6.90 11.31
C TYR A 87 0.50 -6.87 10.66
N LEU A 88 -0.40 -7.76 11.09
CA LEU A 88 -1.81 -7.83 10.66
C LEU A 88 -2.59 -6.59 11.08
N ALA A 89 -2.38 -6.07 12.29
CA ALA A 89 -2.98 -4.82 12.73
C ALA A 89 -2.53 -3.65 11.84
N GLY A 90 -1.26 -3.61 11.43
CA GLY A 90 -0.76 -2.65 10.44
C GLY A 90 -1.43 -2.74 9.06
N LEU A 91 -1.88 -3.93 8.64
CA LEU A 91 -2.62 -4.09 7.38
C LEU A 91 -4.00 -3.42 7.40
N SER A 92 -4.63 -3.26 8.56
CA SER A 92 -5.93 -2.57 8.67
C SER A 92 -5.86 -1.13 8.15
N MET A 93 -4.69 -0.49 8.25
CA MET A 93 -4.45 0.87 7.77
C MET A 93 -3.69 0.93 6.45
N SER A 94 -3.58 -0.19 5.74
CA SER A 94 -2.93 -0.24 4.42
C SER A 94 -3.67 0.57 3.34
N VAL A 95 -4.99 0.73 3.48
CA VAL A 95 -5.85 1.46 2.54
C VAL A 95 -5.76 2.98 2.73
N THR A 96 -5.13 3.46 3.81
CA THR A 96 -5.02 4.90 4.09
C THR A 96 -3.95 5.57 3.20
N PRO A 97 -4.22 6.78 2.68
CA PRO A 97 -3.26 7.51 1.86
C PRO A 97 -2.00 7.82 2.69
N GLY A 98 -0.82 7.59 2.11
CA GLY A 98 0.48 7.81 2.78
C GLY A 98 1.07 6.59 3.49
N LYS A 99 0.47 5.40 3.36
CA LYS A 99 1.01 4.12 3.88
C LYS A 99 1.21 4.13 5.41
N ILE A 100 0.28 4.77 6.12
CA ILE A 100 0.28 4.92 7.59
C ILE A 100 0.32 3.55 8.30
N GLY A 101 -0.17 2.49 7.67
CA GLY A 101 -0.10 1.12 8.21
C GLY A 101 1.31 0.65 8.59
N GLU A 102 2.37 1.10 7.90
CA GLU A 102 3.75 0.76 8.27
C GLU A 102 4.23 1.55 9.49
N VAL A 103 3.86 2.82 9.58
CA VAL A 103 4.11 3.68 10.75
C VAL A 103 3.35 3.14 11.97
N LEU A 104 2.14 2.60 11.76
CA LEU A 104 1.32 1.98 12.79
C LEU A 104 2.01 0.76 13.39
N ARG A 105 2.70 -0.08 12.59
CA ARG A 105 3.47 -1.23 13.14
C ARG A 105 4.55 -0.76 14.12
N SER A 106 5.31 0.27 13.73
CA SER A 106 6.33 0.87 14.58
C SER A 106 5.75 1.56 15.83
N LEU A 107 4.58 2.18 15.71
CA LEU A 107 3.84 2.76 16.83
C LEU A 107 3.30 1.69 17.78
N LEU A 108 2.73 0.61 17.26
CA LEU A 108 2.24 -0.51 18.04
C LEU A 108 3.39 -1.15 18.81
N LEU A 109 4.55 -1.40 18.19
CA LEU A 109 5.77 -1.86 18.87
C LEU A 109 6.26 -0.94 19.98
N ARG A 110 6.15 0.38 19.76
CA ARG A 110 6.48 1.37 20.78
C ARG A 110 5.52 1.31 21.96
N GLN A 111 4.22 1.18 21.70
CA GLN A 111 3.20 1.12 22.75
C GLN A 111 3.20 -0.23 23.48
N SER A 112 3.45 -1.31 22.77
CA SER A 112 3.33 -2.68 23.26
C SER A 112 4.57 -3.17 23.99
N ASP A 113 5.75 -2.76 23.54
CA ASP A 113 7.04 -3.28 24.00
C ASP A 113 8.08 -2.18 24.22
N GLY A 114 7.71 -0.90 24.14
CA GLY A 114 8.60 0.23 24.45
C GLY A 114 9.70 0.49 23.43
N VAL A 115 9.63 -0.13 22.25
CA VAL A 115 10.66 0.02 21.20
C VAL A 115 10.66 1.45 20.68
N ALA A 116 11.83 2.10 20.71
CA ALA A 116 11.95 3.47 20.21
C ALA A 116 11.61 3.53 18.71
N PHE A 117 10.75 4.48 18.30
CA PHE A 117 10.39 4.66 16.90
C PHE A 117 11.63 4.89 16.00
N THR A 118 12.66 5.54 16.53
CA THR A 118 13.94 5.76 15.83
C THR A 118 14.65 4.46 15.45
N ARG A 119 14.44 3.36 16.18
CA ARG A 119 15.01 2.03 15.87
C ARG A 119 14.28 1.36 14.71
N THR A 120 12.98 1.58 14.59
CA THR A 120 12.12 0.97 13.56
C THR A 120 11.90 1.86 12.33
N ALA A 121 12.24 3.15 12.40
CA ALA A 121 12.18 4.08 11.28
C ALA A 121 12.99 3.62 10.04
N PRO A 122 14.22 3.07 10.18
CA PRO A 122 14.97 2.53 9.04
C PRO A 122 14.24 1.39 8.33
N VAL A 123 13.41 0.61 9.03
CA VAL A 123 12.63 -0.49 8.42
C VAL A 123 11.65 0.06 7.39
N VAL A 124 10.98 1.17 7.70
CA VAL A 124 10.03 1.81 6.78
C VAL A 124 10.75 2.28 5.51
N VAL A 125 11.93 2.90 5.66
CA VAL A 125 12.74 3.35 4.51
C VAL A 125 13.26 2.17 3.70
N ALA A 126 13.77 1.13 4.38
CA ALA A 126 14.25 -0.10 3.74
C ALA A 126 13.12 -0.80 2.96
N ASP A 127 11.89 -0.79 3.47
CA ASP A 127 10.72 -1.33 2.79
C ASP A 127 10.46 -0.61 1.46
N ARG A 128 10.55 0.73 1.45
CA ARG A 128 10.44 1.53 0.22
C ARG A 128 11.59 1.22 -0.74
N LEU A 129 12.84 1.28 -0.28
CA LEU A 129 14.01 1.05 -1.14
C LEU A 129 13.97 -0.33 -1.77
N THR A 130 13.62 -1.36 -1.00
CA THR A 130 13.52 -2.73 -1.52
C THR A 130 12.40 -2.85 -2.55
N ASP A 131 11.26 -2.18 -2.36
CA ASP A 131 10.19 -2.13 -3.38
C ASP A 131 10.69 -1.47 -4.68
N LEU A 132 11.46 -0.37 -4.60
CA LEU A 132 12.04 0.28 -5.79
C LEU A 132 13.06 -0.62 -6.49
N VAL A 133 13.95 -1.26 -5.73
CA VAL A 133 14.95 -2.18 -6.29
C VAL A 133 14.24 -3.35 -6.98
N ALA A 134 13.21 -3.93 -6.36
CA ALA A 134 12.42 -4.99 -6.96
C ALA A 134 11.75 -4.52 -8.26
N LEU A 135 11.18 -3.31 -8.29
CA LEU A 135 10.58 -2.73 -9.49
C LEU A 135 11.61 -2.57 -10.61
N VAL A 136 12.79 -2.03 -10.30
CA VAL A 136 13.90 -1.88 -11.27
C VAL A 136 14.30 -3.24 -11.84
N VAL A 137 14.56 -4.22 -10.98
CA VAL A 137 14.99 -5.55 -11.41
C VAL A 137 13.94 -6.22 -12.29
N LEU A 138 12.67 -6.20 -11.87
CA LEU A 138 11.57 -6.76 -12.67
C LEU A 138 11.39 -6.03 -14.01
N SER A 139 11.57 -4.71 -14.02
CA SER A 139 11.48 -3.92 -15.25
C SER A 139 12.62 -4.24 -16.21
N LEU A 140 13.85 -4.42 -15.71
CA LEU A 140 15.00 -4.83 -16.53
C LEU A 140 14.79 -6.21 -17.15
N VAL A 141 14.22 -7.16 -16.39
CA VAL A 141 13.85 -8.48 -16.92
C VAL A 141 12.79 -8.34 -18.03
N GLY A 142 11.77 -7.49 -17.84
CA GLY A 142 10.76 -7.25 -18.88
C GLY A 142 11.32 -6.60 -20.15
N ILE A 143 12.25 -5.66 -20.01
CA ILE A 143 12.95 -5.03 -21.14
C ILE A 143 13.78 -6.05 -21.94
N ALA A 144 14.35 -7.07 -21.27
CA ALA A 144 15.16 -8.08 -21.93
C ALA A 144 14.36 -8.86 -23.00
N GLU A 145 13.05 -9.05 -22.80
CA GLU A 145 12.16 -9.62 -23.82
C GLU A 145 11.61 -8.58 -24.81
N PHE A 146 11.35 -7.35 -24.37
CA PHE A 146 10.70 -6.33 -25.19
C PHE A 146 11.47 -5.00 -25.21
N GLN A 147 12.50 -4.94 -26.06
CA GLN A 147 13.40 -3.79 -26.17
C GLN A 147 12.71 -2.50 -26.66
N GLU A 148 11.57 -2.61 -27.34
CA GLU A 148 10.78 -1.47 -27.83
C GLU A 148 10.24 -0.58 -26.69
N TYR A 149 9.99 -1.15 -25.50
CA TYR A 149 9.44 -0.41 -24.35
C TYR A 149 10.51 0.23 -23.46
N LEU A 150 11.79 0.13 -23.82
CA LEU A 150 12.91 0.67 -23.04
C LEU A 150 12.75 2.17 -22.69
N PRO A 151 12.31 3.07 -23.62
CA PRO A 151 12.08 4.47 -23.29
C PRO A 151 10.95 4.65 -22.26
N VAL A 152 9.86 3.88 -22.38
CA VAL A 152 8.70 3.95 -21.48
C VAL A 152 9.09 3.52 -20.07
N VAL A 153 9.88 2.45 -19.95
CA VAL A 153 10.36 1.95 -18.67
C VAL A 153 11.30 2.96 -18.01
N LEU A 154 12.22 3.58 -18.76
CA LEU A 154 13.13 4.60 -18.22
C LEU A 154 12.36 5.83 -17.70
N VAL A 155 11.39 6.33 -18.47
CA VAL A 155 10.55 7.47 -18.05
C VAL A 155 9.73 7.11 -16.81
N THR A 156 9.11 5.92 -16.79
CA THR A 156 8.32 5.45 -15.65
C THR A 156 9.19 5.30 -14.40
N LEU A 157 10.37 4.71 -14.54
CA LEU A 157 11.31 4.57 -13.43
C LEU A 157 11.78 5.93 -12.90
N ALA A 158 12.12 6.86 -13.80
CA ALA A 158 12.51 8.22 -13.41
C ALA A 158 11.39 8.94 -12.65
N LEU A 159 10.13 8.80 -13.11
CA LEU A 159 8.95 9.35 -12.42
C LEU A 159 8.73 8.71 -11.05
N VAL A 160 8.85 7.38 -10.92
CA VAL A 160 8.69 6.68 -9.64
C VAL A 160 9.79 7.11 -8.65
N VAL A 161 11.05 7.15 -9.08
CA VAL A 161 12.17 7.60 -8.25
C VAL A 161 11.98 9.05 -7.84
N ALA A 162 11.62 9.94 -8.77
CA ALA A 162 11.35 11.34 -8.48
C ALA A 162 10.19 11.49 -7.48
N GLY A 163 9.09 10.76 -7.68
CA GLY A 163 7.95 10.76 -6.76
C GLY A 163 8.33 10.30 -5.35
N VAL A 164 9.12 9.22 -5.24
CA VAL A 164 9.59 8.69 -3.96
C VAL A 164 10.54 9.68 -3.26
N VAL A 165 11.44 10.33 -3.99
CA VAL A 165 12.36 11.33 -3.42
C VAL A 165 11.59 12.58 -2.95
N VAL A 166 10.66 13.06 -3.77
CA VAL A 166 9.84 14.25 -3.45
C VAL A 166 8.93 13.99 -2.25
N LEU A 167 8.23 12.85 -2.23
CA LEU A 167 7.30 12.50 -1.15
C LEU A 167 8.02 12.01 0.11
N GLY A 168 9.16 11.33 -0.03
CA GLY A 168 9.97 10.85 1.09
C GLY A 168 10.77 11.96 1.78
N THR A 169 10.97 13.10 1.12
CA THR A 169 11.68 14.25 1.69
C THR A 169 10.68 15.30 2.18
N PRO A 170 10.48 15.49 3.51
CA PRO A 170 9.47 16.40 4.03
C PRO A 170 9.66 17.85 3.54
N ARG A 171 10.89 18.28 3.27
CA ARG A 171 11.20 19.60 2.69
C ARG A 171 10.69 19.77 1.25
N LEU A 172 10.85 18.74 0.41
CA LEU A 172 10.40 18.78 -0.98
C LEU A 172 8.89 18.60 -1.08
N ALA A 173 8.30 17.72 -0.26
CA ALA A 173 6.86 17.56 -0.16
C ALA A 173 6.16 18.86 0.25
N HIS A 174 6.67 19.57 1.28
CA HIS A 174 6.12 20.87 1.67
C HIS A 174 6.33 21.95 0.60
N GLY A 175 7.47 21.96 -0.08
CA GLY A 175 7.72 22.86 -1.21
C GLY A 175 6.76 22.62 -2.38
N LEU A 176 6.50 21.35 -2.71
CA LEU A 176 5.55 20.95 -3.76
C LEU A 176 4.12 21.32 -3.39
N LEU A 177 3.73 21.10 -2.13
CA LEU A 177 2.43 21.54 -1.60
C LEU A 177 2.28 23.06 -1.65
N HIS A 178 3.35 23.82 -1.36
CA HIS A 178 3.33 25.28 -1.48
C HIS A 178 3.23 25.75 -2.94
N LEU A 179 3.83 25.02 -3.88
CA LEU A 179 3.75 25.29 -5.32
C LEU A 179 2.36 24.96 -5.87
N LEU A 180 1.79 23.82 -5.47
CA LEU A 180 0.43 23.39 -5.81
C LEU A 180 -0.63 24.29 -5.18
N ALA A 181 -0.40 24.81 -3.96
CA ALA A 181 -1.28 25.79 -3.31
C ALA A 181 -1.28 27.16 -4.02
N ARG A 182 -0.28 27.46 -4.86
CA ARG A 182 -0.24 28.66 -5.70
C ARG A 182 -0.97 28.50 -7.04
N LEU A 183 -1.40 27.28 -7.39
CA LEU A 183 -2.20 27.07 -8.60
C LEU A 183 -3.66 27.45 -8.33
N PRO A 184 -4.28 28.24 -9.23
CA PRO A 184 -5.65 28.72 -9.07
C PRO A 184 -6.64 27.55 -9.25
N GLY A 185 -6.97 26.87 -8.14
CA GLY A 185 -7.93 25.77 -8.13
C GLY A 185 -7.84 24.84 -6.91
N VAL A 186 -6.68 24.75 -6.25
CA VAL A 186 -6.47 23.81 -5.13
C VAL A 186 -6.64 24.47 -3.76
N GLY A 187 -6.53 25.80 -3.64
CA GLY A 187 -6.60 26.53 -2.37
C GLY A 187 -7.98 26.61 -1.68
N ARG A 188 -8.97 25.81 -2.09
CA ARG A 188 -10.32 25.77 -1.48
C ARG A 188 -10.75 24.36 -0.99
N LEU A 189 -9.85 23.37 -1.06
CA LEU A 189 -10.00 22.07 -0.42
C LEU A 189 -9.17 22.03 0.87
#